data_AF-A0A1H8BGP5-F1
#
_entry.id   AF-A0A1H8BGP5-F1
#
_cell.length_a   1.000
_cell.length_b   1.000
_cell.length_c   1.000
_cell.angle_alpha   90.00
_cell.angle_beta   90.00
_cell.angle_gamma   90.00
#
_symmetry.space_group_name_H-M   'P 1'
#
loop_
_entity.id
_entity.type
_entity.pdbx_description
1 polymer ?
#
loop_
_entity_poly.entity_id
_entity_poly.type
_entity_poly.pdbx_seq_one_letter_code
_entity_poly.pdbx_strand_id
1 'polypeptide(L)'
;MFVIFTKRKIIKFALSLIIFTSIVLVATHGPWDQWVIHYQMPEPNPAVGNWHYQSIFGHFTPALEGYSILVDLDRQILILYESEKEIKSWPVSGGSKENPSPTGLWIVTDIGNWGQGFGGSWIALNVPWGKYGIHGTVNPWVVGNHNISHGCIRMKNQDVSELKKYISIGVLVYIKHDTAPFRVLMDGKVGSDVLELQVMLKQLGYYDGVPDGRFGTDTYKALRQFQIDEQIKADGTLGEHSWSLLEKRVSDLNSDYLLQ
;
A
#
# COMPACT_ATOMS: atom_id res chain seq x y z
N MET A 1 -2.72 -7.66 51.85
CA MET A 1 -3.58 -7.77 50.65
C MET A 1 -3.91 -6.35 50.20
N PHE A 2 -3.89 -6.12 48.88
CA PHE A 2 -4.08 -4.86 48.13
C PHE A 2 -2.82 -4.03 47.80
N VAL A 3 -2.31 -4.32 46.61
CA VAL A 3 -1.59 -3.47 45.65
C VAL A 3 -2.54 -2.36 45.16
N ILE A 4 -2.02 -1.18 44.75
CA ILE A 4 -2.37 -0.48 43.49
C ILE A 4 -1.50 0.79 43.29
N PHE A 5 -0.70 0.70 42.21
CA PHE A 5 -0.17 1.66 41.24
C PHE A 5 -0.01 3.16 41.55
N THR A 6 1.23 3.63 41.37
CA THR A 6 1.63 5.04 41.31
C THR A 6 1.29 5.68 39.96
N LYS A 7 0.69 6.87 40.01
CA LYS A 7 0.32 7.73 38.87
C LYS A 7 1.56 8.36 38.21
N ARG A 8 1.67 8.23 36.88
CA ARG A 8 2.43 9.15 36.00
C ARG A 8 1.57 10.34 35.60
N LYS A 9 2.11 11.56 35.59
CA LYS A 9 1.96 12.61 34.53
C LYS A 9 2.54 13.97 34.98
N ILE A 10 2.88 14.78 33.97
CA ILE A 10 3.02 16.26 33.88
C ILE A 10 4.47 16.77 33.82
N ILE A 11 4.80 17.48 32.72
CA ILE A 11 5.61 18.72 32.55
C ILE A 11 6.00 18.81 31.04
N LYS A 12 5.93 19.89 30.24
CA LYS A 12 5.35 21.27 30.23
C LYS A 12 5.41 21.77 28.76
N PHE A 13 4.46 22.62 28.36
CA PHE A 13 4.40 23.39 27.09
C PHE A 13 5.10 24.76 27.23
N ALA A 14 5.65 25.31 26.14
CA ALA A 14 5.89 26.76 25.99
C ALA A 14 5.90 27.19 24.49
N LEU A 15 5.15 28.27 24.20
CA LEU A 15 4.92 28.92 22.89
C LEU A 15 5.86 30.12 22.66
N SER A 16 6.12 30.44 21.37
CA SER A 16 6.22 31.80 20.77
C SER A 16 6.41 31.63 19.25
N LEU A 17 5.46 31.90 18.33
CA LEU A 17 4.76 33.12 17.88
C LEU A 17 5.63 34.07 17.00
N ILE A 18 5.26 34.19 15.70
CA ILE A 18 5.34 35.34 14.72
C ILE A 18 4.92 34.75 13.33
N ILE A 19 3.65 34.83 12.85
CA ILE A 19 2.84 35.90 12.22
C ILE A 19 2.80 35.82 10.66
N PHE A 20 1.59 35.46 10.17
CA PHE A 20 0.84 35.86 8.93
C PHE A 20 1.46 35.63 7.54
N THR A 21 0.81 34.94 6.59
CA THR A 21 -0.51 35.29 6.00
C THR A 21 -1.49 34.12 5.83
N SER A 22 -2.77 34.46 5.95
CA SER A 22 -3.94 33.61 6.18
C SER A 22 -4.53 32.91 4.95
N ILE A 23 -4.85 31.62 5.08
CA ILE A 23 -6.15 31.05 4.67
C ILE A 23 -6.62 30.18 5.85
N VAL A 24 -7.81 30.47 6.37
CA VAL A 24 -8.44 29.80 7.52
C VAL A 24 -9.69 29.06 7.02
N LEU A 25 -9.75 27.75 7.22
CA LEU A 25 -10.72 27.13 8.13
C LEU A 25 -10.27 25.70 8.49
N VAL A 26 -10.16 25.46 9.80
CA VAL A 26 -9.66 24.26 10.46
C VAL A 26 -10.84 23.40 10.91
N ALA A 27 -10.71 22.07 10.80
CA ALA A 27 -11.40 21.14 11.71
C ALA A 27 -10.59 19.84 11.88
N THR A 28 -9.87 19.78 13.01
CA THR A 28 -9.67 18.61 13.89
C THR A 28 -9.34 17.25 13.26
N HIS A 29 -8.09 16.78 13.40
CA HIS A 29 -7.61 15.57 14.13
C HIS A 29 -6.06 15.58 14.07
N GLY A 30 -5.37 15.18 15.15
CA GLY A 30 -3.99 15.57 15.49
C GLY A 30 -2.79 15.07 14.64
N PRO A 31 -1.55 15.42 15.03
CA PRO A 31 -0.40 15.51 14.11
C PRO A 31 0.42 14.23 13.88
N TRP A 32 -0.15 13.02 13.95
CA TRP A 32 0.62 11.78 13.77
C TRP A 32 0.19 10.91 12.57
N ASP A 33 -0.93 11.25 11.91
CA ASP A 33 -1.47 10.45 10.80
C ASP A 33 -0.88 10.83 9.44
N GLN A 34 -0.08 11.89 9.37
CA GLN A 34 0.50 12.41 8.12
C GLN A 34 1.91 11.86 7.82
N TRP A 35 2.63 11.36 8.83
CA TRP A 35 4.05 11.01 8.70
C TRP A 35 4.31 9.60 8.17
N VAL A 36 3.41 8.64 8.42
CA VAL A 36 3.58 7.24 7.98
C VAL A 36 3.40 7.09 6.46
N ILE A 37 2.65 8.01 5.84
CA ILE A 37 2.34 7.97 4.40
C ILE A 37 3.38 8.77 3.58
N HIS A 38 4.04 9.77 4.18
CA HIS A 38 5.06 10.58 3.50
C HIS A 38 6.36 9.84 3.20
N TYR A 39 6.67 8.72 3.87
CA TYR A 39 8.01 8.13 3.77
C TYR A 39 8.20 7.12 2.63
N GLN A 40 7.16 6.82 1.84
CA GLN A 40 7.25 5.91 0.67
C GLN A 40 6.60 6.44 -0.62
N MET A 41 5.81 7.50 -0.55
CA MET A 41 5.28 8.17 -1.75
C MET A 41 6.26 9.30 -2.08
N PRO A 42 6.83 9.38 -3.29
CA PRO A 42 7.59 10.57 -3.65
C PRO A 42 6.68 11.79 -3.55
N GLU A 43 7.26 12.90 -3.08
CA GLU A 43 6.61 14.21 -3.07
C GLU A 43 5.93 14.48 -4.43
N PRO A 44 4.70 15.02 -4.45
CA PRO A 44 4.00 15.32 -5.68
C PRO A 44 4.88 16.19 -6.58
N ASN A 45 5.13 15.71 -7.80
CA ASN A 45 5.69 16.56 -8.85
C ASN A 45 4.67 17.68 -9.13
N PRO A 46 5.03 18.98 -8.98
CA PRO A 46 4.12 20.09 -9.24
C PRO A 46 3.55 20.12 -10.67
N ALA A 47 4.13 19.35 -11.60
CA ALA A 47 3.63 19.19 -12.96
C ALA A 47 2.39 18.26 -13.09
N VAL A 48 1.95 17.57 -12.02
CA VAL A 48 0.94 16.48 -12.11
C VAL A 48 -0.17 16.57 -11.05
N GLY A 49 -0.41 17.75 -10.46
CA GLY A 49 -1.60 18.02 -9.64
C GLY A 49 -1.51 17.61 -8.15
N ASN A 50 -2.37 18.23 -7.33
CA ASN A 50 -2.43 18.08 -5.88
C ASN A 50 -3.29 16.86 -5.47
N TRP A 51 -2.82 16.05 -4.51
CA TRP A 51 -3.48 14.80 -4.08
C TRP A 51 -3.97 14.88 -2.62
N HIS A 52 -5.14 14.29 -2.33
CA HIS A 52 -5.66 14.11 -0.96
C HIS A 52 -5.84 12.61 -0.64
N TYR A 53 -5.27 12.17 0.48
CA TYR A 53 -5.30 10.78 0.97
C TYR A 53 -6.26 10.63 2.16
N GLN A 54 -7.13 9.62 2.14
CA GLN A 54 -7.95 9.21 3.29
C GLN A 54 -7.90 7.67 3.43
N SER A 55 -7.02 7.22 4.33
CA SER A 55 -6.84 5.85 4.81
C SER A 55 -6.11 4.85 3.88
N ILE A 56 -5.47 3.88 4.54
CA ILE A 56 -4.86 2.65 3.98
C ILE A 56 -5.83 1.80 3.13
N PHE A 57 -7.13 2.10 3.16
CA PHE A 57 -8.20 1.45 2.39
C PHE A 57 -9.02 2.44 1.54
N GLY A 58 -8.45 3.62 1.27
CA GLY A 58 -9.13 4.75 0.64
C GLY A 58 -9.57 4.47 -0.80
N HIS A 59 -10.77 4.94 -1.13
CA HIS A 59 -11.31 4.90 -2.48
C HIS A 59 -10.35 5.54 -3.49
N PHE A 60 -10.10 4.83 -4.59
CA PHE A 60 -9.38 5.41 -5.72
C PHE A 60 -10.08 6.67 -6.21
N THR A 61 -9.37 7.78 -6.20
CA THR A 61 -9.79 9.01 -6.87
C THR A 61 -8.87 9.22 -8.06
N PRO A 62 -9.40 9.28 -9.29
CA PRO A 62 -8.59 9.60 -10.47
C PRO A 62 -7.86 10.94 -10.31
N ALA A 63 -6.81 11.14 -11.10
CA ALA A 63 -6.14 12.44 -11.18
C ALA A 63 -7.11 13.54 -11.59
N LEU A 64 -6.96 14.74 -11.03
CA LEU A 64 -7.73 15.91 -11.48
C LEU A 64 -7.34 16.36 -12.89
N GLU A 65 -6.08 16.10 -13.28
CA GLU A 65 -5.54 16.40 -14.60
C GLU A 65 -4.63 15.26 -15.08
N GLY A 66 -4.58 15.04 -16.39
CA GLY A 66 -3.74 14.01 -17.01
C GLY A 66 -4.30 12.59 -16.88
N TYR A 67 -3.44 11.58 -17.08
CA TYR A 67 -3.85 10.17 -17.05
C TYR A 67 -3.61 9.52 -15.68
N SER A 68 -4.53 8.66 -15.26
CA SER A 68 -4.35 7.78 -14.11
C SER A 68 -4.94 6.39 -14.39
N ILE A 69 -4.44 5.37 -13.70
CA ILE A 69 -4.83 3.98 -13.91
C ILE A 69 -5.41 3.40 -12.61
N LEU A 70 -6.54 2.71 -12.74
CA LEU A 70 -7.05 1.76 -11.76
C LEU A 70 -6.81 0.33 -12.28
N VAL A 71 -6.24 -0.52 -11.44
CA VAL A 71 -6.18 -1.97 -11.64
C VAL A 71 -7.06 -2.62 -10.58
N ASP A 72 -8.15 -3.21 -11.02
CA ASP A 72 -9.11 -3.94 -10.19
C ASP A 72 -8.92 -5.44 -10.42
N LEU A 73 -8.24 -6.11 -9.49
CA LEU A 73 -7.88 -7.53 -9.62
C LEU A 73 -9.02 -8.49 -9.27
N ASP A 74 -10.06 -8.00 -8.58
CA ASP A 74 -11.29 -8.75 -8.35
C ASP A 74 -12.10 -8.84 -9.65
N ARG A 75 -12.18 -7.73 -10.39
CA ARG A 75 -12.85 -7.65 -11.70
C ARG A 75 -11.92 -7.98 -12.88
N GLN A 76 -10.64 -8.21 -12.61
CA GLN A 76 -9.62 -8.53 -13.60
C GLN A 76 -9.56 -7.52 -14.75
N ILE A 77 -9.63 -6.23 -14.40
CA ILE A 77 -9.70 -5.12 -15.35
C ILE A 77 -8.73 -4.00 -14.97
N LEU A 78 -8.09 -3.43 -15.98
CA LEU A 78 -7.37 -2.16 -15.88
C LEU A 78 -8.22 -1.09 -16.55
N ILE A 79 -8.45 0.01 -15.86
CA ILE A 79 -9.22 1.17 -16.33
C ILE A 79 -8.28 2.36 -16.40
N LEU A 80 -8.25 3.02 -17.56
CA LEU A 80 -7.53 4.26 -17.80
C LEU A 80 -8.52 5.43 -17.70
N TYR A 81 -8.15 6.39 -16.88
CA TYR A 81 -8.84 7.65 -16.70
C TYR A 81 -8.05 8.79 -17.34
N GLU A 82 -8.75 9.71 -17.96
CA GLU A 82 -8.26 11.04 -18.32
C GLU A 82 -8.99 12.06 -17.45
N SER A 83 -8.26 12.73 -16.57
CA SER A 83 -8.84 13.42 -15.43
C SER A 83 -9.77 12.46 -14.66
N GLU A 84 -11.03 12.84 -14.41
CA GLU A 84 -12.01 11.98 -13.72
C GLU A 84 -12.81 11.04 -14.65
N LYS A 85 -12.58 11.10 -15.96
CA LYS A 85 -13.37 10.35 -16.93
C LYS A 85 -12.70 9.03 -17.28
N GLU A 86 -13.42 7.91 -17.10
CA GLU A 86 -13.01 6.63 -17.69
C GLU A 86 -13.02 6.75 -19.22
N ILE A 87 -11.89 6.48 -19.85
CA ILE A 87 -11.74 6.56 -21.30
C ILE A 87 -11.55 5.19 -21.96
N LYS A 88 -10.92 4.24 -21.27
CA LYS A 88 -10.64 2.88 -21.78
C LYS A 88 -10.50 1.87 -20.65
N SER A 89 -10.73 0.61 -20.99
CA SER A 89 -10.45 -0.50 -20.08
C SER A 89 -10.00 -1.75 -20.85
N TRP A 90 -9.18 -2.57 -20.19
CA TRP A 90 -8.60 -3.79 -20.74
C TRP A 90 -8.60 -4.91 -19.70
N PRO A 91 -8.74 -6.18 -20.11
CA PRO A 91 -8.61 -7.30 -19.19
C PRO A 91 -7.16 -7.43 -18.69
N VAL A 92 -7.00 -7.81 -17.43
CA VAL A 92 -5.69 -8.02 -16.79
C VAL A 92 -5.69 -9.24 -15.88
N SER A 93 -4.51 -9.67 -15.47
CA SER A 93 -4.32 -10.68 -14.43
C SER A 93 -3.19 -10.29 -13.49
N GLY A 94 -3.42 -10.46 -12.19
CA GLY A 94 -2.44 -10.19 -11.14
C GLY A 94 -1.68 -11.42 -10.65
N GLY A 95 -1.05 -11.24 -9.49
CA GLY A 95 -0.28 -12.25 -8.77
C GLY A 95 -1.13 -13.31 -8.09
N SER A 96 -0.54 -14.49 -7.87
CA SER A 96 -1.18 -15.57 -7.11
C SER A 96 -1.24 -15.27 -5.61
N LYS A 97 -1.97 -16.10 -4.84
CA LYS A 97 -1.99 -16.05 -3.37
C LYS A 97 -0.59 -15.97 -2.74
N GLU A 98 0.36 -16.76 -3.24
CA GLU A 98 1.70 -16.83 -2.67
C GLU A 98 2.62 -15.69 -3.12
N ASN A 99 2.30 -15.08 -4.26
CA ASN A 99 3.04 -13.98 -4.87
C ASN A 99 2.07 -12.88 -5.30
N PRO A 100 1.41 -12.21 -4.34
CA PRO A 100 0.34 -11.26 -4.63
C PRO A 100 0.88 -10.05 -5.40
N SER A 101 -0.01 -9.42 -6.17
CA SER A 101 0.30 -8.11 -6.74
C SER A 101 0.45 -7.06 -5.65
N PRO A 102 1.28 -6.03 -5.86
CA PRO A 102 1.44 -4.94 -4.92
C PRO A 102 0.17 -4.07 -4.93
N THR A 103 -0.74 -4.28 -3.98
CA THR A 103 -1.90 -3.38 -3.79
C THR A 103 -1.45 -2.04 -3.23
N GLY A 104 -2.17 -0.97 -3.55
CA GLY A 104 -1.83 0.40 -3.18
C GLY A 104 -1.60 1.31 -4.40
N LEU A 105 -1.12 2.52 -4.13
CA LEU A 105 -0.85 3.55 -5.13
C LEU A 105 0.63 3.55 -5.52
N TRP A 106 0.89 3.51 -6.82
CA TRP A 106 2.23 3.44 -7.40
C TRP A 106 2.41 4.45 -8.52
N ILE A 107 3.65 4.73 -8.87
CA ILE A 107 4.04 5.63 -9.95
C ILE A 107 4.75 4.84 -11.04
N VAL A 108 4.40 5.13 -12.29
CA VAL A 108 5.15 4.66 -13.47
C VAL A 108 6.52 5.32 -13.48
N THR A 109 7.58 4.53 -13.38
CA THR A 109 8.98 5.01 -13.33
C THR A 109 9.75 4.80 -14.62
N ASP A 110 9.32 3.86 -15.45
CA ASP A 110 9.95 3.55 -16.73
C ASP A 110 8.94 2.91 -17.69
N ILE A 111 9.11 3.15 -18.99
CA ILE A 111 8.27 2.59 -20.05
C ILE A 111 9.19 2.10 -21.17
N GLY A 112 9.16 0.79 -21.42
CA GLY A 112 10.12 0.16 -22.32
C GLY A 112 9.58 -1.06 -23.05
N ASN A 113 10.48 -1.69 -23.79
CA ASN A 113 10.26 -3.00 -24.38
C ASN A 113 11.12 -4.00 -23.60
N TRP A 114 10.53 -5.11 -23.16
CA TRP A 114 11.24 -6.15 -22.42
C TRP A 114 11.00 -7.49 -23.09
N GLY A 115 12.01 -8.36 -23.06
CA GLY A 115 12.19 -9.53 -23.94
C GLY A 115 10.98 -10.45 -24.10
N GLN A 116 11.08 -11.43 -25.00
CA GLN A 116 9.92 -12.24 -25.43
C GLN A 116 9.09 -12.85 -24.29
N GLY A 117 9.72 -13.22 -23.17
CA GLY A 117 9.03 -13.76 -21.98
C GLY A 117 8.02 -12.82 -21.31
N PHE A 118 8.12 -11.50 -21.54
CA PHE A 118 7.20 -10.48 -21.02
C PHE A 118 6.24 -9.94 -22.10
N GLY A 119 6.18 -10.57 -23.27
CA GLY A 119 5.27 -10.17 -24.34
C GLY A 119 5.67 -8.87 -25.05
N GLY A 120 6.92 -8.40 -24.87
CA GLY A 120 7.50 -7.30 -25.65
C GLY A 120 7.31 -5.90 -25.09
N SER A 121 6.49 -5.70 -24.05
CA SER A 121 6.24 -4.38 -23.44
C SER A 121 6.36 -4.43 -21.92
N TRP A 122 6.88 -3.36 -21.32
CA TRP A 122 7.07 -3.21 -19.87
C TRP A 122 6.76 -1.78 -19.42
N ILE A 123 6.06 -1.66 -18.29
CA ILE A 123 5.76 -0.41 -17.58
C ILE A 123 6.16 -0.65 -16.12
N ALA A 124 7.24 -0.01 -15.66
CA ALA A 124 7.79 -0.22 -14.32
C ALA A 124 7.04 0.58 -13.25
N LEU A 125 6.84 0.00 -12.07
CA LEU A 125 6.26 0.64 -10.89
C LEU A 125 7.32 0.82 -9.79
N ASN A 126 7.21 1.88 -8.99
CA ASN A 126 8.12 2.22 -7.88
C ASN A 126 7.91 1.35 -6.61
N VAL A 127 7.73 0.05 -6.76
CA VAL A 127 7.47 -0.86 -5.63
C VAL A 127 8.78 -1.14 -4.86
N PRO A 128 8.86 -0.86 -3.55
CA PRO A 128 10.14 -0.88 -2.83
C PRO A 128 10.68 -2.30 -2.58
N TRP A 129 9.81 -3.31 -2.58
CA TRP A 129 10.22 -4.68 -2.30
C TRP A 129 10.62 -5.51 -3.55
N GLY A 130 10.56 -4.95 -4.76
CA GLY A 130 11.05 -5.67 -5.95
C GLY A 130 10.73 -5.01 -7.29
N LYS A 131 11.00 -5.75 -8.37
CA LYS A 131 10.69 -5.29 -9.73
C LYS A 131 9.28 -5.70 -10.10
N TYR A 132 8.35 -4.75 -10.02
CA TYR A 132 6.95 -4.94 -10.37
C TYR A 132 6.56 -3.97 -11.49
N GLY A 133 5.57 -4.39 -12.28
CA GLY A 133 5.16 -3.64 -13.45
C GLY A 133 3.93 -4.20 -14.12
N ILE A 134 3.45 -3.45 -15.11
CA ILE A 134 2.42 -3.86 -16.07
C ILE A 134 3.13 -4.29 -17.34
N HIS A 135 2.82 -5.49 -17.85
CA HIS A 135 3.53 -6.04 -19.00
C HIS A 135 2.67 -7.00 -19.83
N GLY A 136 3.17 -7.34 -21.02
CA GLY A 136 2.52 -8.30 -21.93
C GLY A 136 2.60 -9.73 -21.39
N THR A 137 2.27 -10.73 -22.20
CA THR A 137 2.42 -12.13 -21.79
C THR A 137 2.60 -13.04 -22.99
N VAL A 138 3.33 -14.13 -22.79
CA VAL A 138 3.35 -15.27 -23.72
C VAL A 138 2.17 -16.22 -23.53
N ASN A 139 1.42 -16.05 -22.44
CA ASN A 139 0.24 -16.83 -22.09
C ASN A 139 -1.02 -15.94 -22.11
N PRO A 140 -1.46 -15.44 -23.27
CA PRO A 140 -2.57 -14.46 -23.35
C PRO A 140 -3.90 -15.00 -22.84
N TRP A 141 -4.08 -16.33 -22.83
CA TRP A 141 -5.31 -17.01 -22.40
C TRP A 141 -5.62 -16.84 -20.91
N VAL A 142 -4.62 -16.52 -20.07
CA VAL A 142 -4.82 -16.37 -18.62
C VAL A 142 -5.33 -14.98 -18.25
N VAL A 143 -5.12 -14.00 -19.13
CA VAL A 143 -5.45 -12.58 -18.93
C VAL A 143 -6.97 -12.43 -18.85
N GLY A 144 -7.47 -11.86 -17.76
CA GLY A 144 -8.90 -11.68 -17.51
C GLY A 144 -9.62 -12.93 -16.99
N ASN A 145 -8.88 -14.00 -16.64
CA ASN A 145 -9.46 -15.26 -16.13
C ASN A 145 -8.92 -15.64 -14.75
N HIS A 146 -7.60 -15.55 -14.52
CA HIS A 146 -6.99 -15.92 -13.24
C HIS A 146 -5.81 -15.04 -12.84
N ASN A 147 -5.69 -14.77 -11.53
CA ASN A 147 -4.54 -14.10 -10.92
C ASN A 147 -3.47 -15.15 -10.55
N ILE A 148 -2.49 -15.35 -11.44
CA ILE A 148 -1.50 -16.44 -11.34
C ILE A 148 -0.05 -15.98 -11.63
N SER A 149 0.20 -14.68 -11.73
CA SER A 149 1.55 -14.15 -11.95
C SER A 149 2.40 -14.25 -10.67
N HIS A 150 3.66 -13.83 -10.76
CA HIS A 150 4.54 -13.62 -9.60
C HIS A 150 4.39 -12.19 -9.02
N GLY A 151 3.21 -11.59 -9.18
CA GLY A 151 2.84 -10.27 -8.65
C GLY A 151 2.83 -9.12 -9.66
N CYS A 152 3.38 -9.31 -10.87
CA CYS A 152 3.22 -8.32 -11.94
C CYS A 152 1.80 -8.35 -12.55
N ILE A 153 1.37 -7.22 -13.11
CA ILE A 153 0.10 -7.13 -13.83
C ILE A 153 0.33 -7.55 -15.28
N ARG A 154 -0.36 -8.60 -15.73
CA ARG A 154 -0.28 -9.11 -17.09
C ARG A 154 -1.45 -8.60 -17.92
N MET A 155 -1.18 -8.09 -19.11
CA MET A 155 -2.19 -7.79 -20.14
C MET A 155 -1.82 -8.50 -21.45
N LYS A 156 -2.73 -8.51 -22.43
CA LYS A 156 -2.39 -8.98 -23.78
C LYS A 156 -1.39 -8.01 -24.42
N ASN A 157 -0.51 -8.52 -25.28
CA ASN A 157 0.58 -7.71 -25.86
C ASN A 157 0.09 -6.49 -26.64
N GLN A 158 -1.03 -6.63 -27.35
CA GLN A 158 -1.66 -5.54 -28.10
C GLN A 158 -2.22 -4.47 -27.15
N ASP A 159 -2.83 -4.89 -26.04
CA ASP A 159 -3.42 -4.00 -25.03
C ASP A 159 -2.34 -3.17 -24.33
N VAL A 160 -1.19 -3.77 -23.96
CA VAL A 160 -0.08 -2.99 -23.36
C VAL A 160 0.51 -2.01 -24.38
N SER A 161 0.66 -2.43 -25.64
CA SER A 161 1.14 -1.56 -26.71
C SER A 161 0.19 -0.38 -26.95
N GLU A 162 -1.11 -0.60 -26.81
CA GLU A 162 -2.10 0.47 -26.85
C GLU A 162 -2.03 1.37 -25.62
N LEU A 163 -2.00 0.82 -24.40
CA LEU A 163 -1.92 1.58 -23.15
C LEU A 163 -0.73 2.55 -23.15
N LYS A 164 0.44 2.10 -23.65
CA LYS A 164 1.66 2.90 -23.77
C LYS A 164 1.52 4.15 -24.65
N LYS A 165 0.46 4.27 -25.46
CA LYS A 165 0.20 5.46 -26.27
C LYS A 165 -0.38 6.61 -25.46
N TYR A 166 -0.96 6.33 -24.30
CA TYR A 166 -1.61 7.32 -23.43
C TYR A 166 -0.69 7.76 -22.29
N ILE A 167 0.01 6.81 -21.67
CA ILE A 167 0.72 7.06 -20.41
C ILE A 167 2.17 7.54 -20.62
N SER A 168 2.65 8.28 -19.63
CA SER A 168 4.04 8.73 -19.49
C SER A 168 4.59 8.36 -18.11
N ILE A 169 5.91 8.52 -17.92
CA ILE A 169 6.53 8.44 -16.58
C ILE A 169 5.85 9.46 -15.67
N GLY A 170 5.55 9.05 -14.43
CA GLY A 170 4.83 9.86 -13.44
C GLY A 170 3.34 9.52 -13.32
N VAL A 171 2.76 8.78 -14.27
CA VAL A 171 1.36 8.35 -14.17
C VAL A 171 1.14 7.50 -12.92
N LEU A 172 0.05 7.79 -12.22
CA LEU A 172 -0.38 7.01 -11.06
C LEU A 172 -1.12 5.75 -11.46
N VAL A 173 -0.83 4.68 -10.71
CA VAL A 173 -1.44 3.36 -10.85
C VAL A 173 -1.89 2.92 -9.48
N TYR A 174 -3.20 2.87 -9.27
CA TYR A 174 -3.78 2.27 -8.08
C TYR A 174 -4.15 0.81 -8.34
N ILE A 175 -3.66 -0.10 -7.52
CA ILE A 175 -3.93 -1.53 -7.63
C ILE A 175 -4.74 -1.96 -6.42
N LYS A 176 -5.91 -2.57 -6.66
CA LYS A 176 -6.76 -3.14 -5.62
C LYS A 176 -7.06 -4.62 -5.84
N HIS A 177 -7.31 -5.32 -4.74
CA HIS A 177 -7.68 -6.73 -4.71
C HIS A 177 -8.39 -7.01 -3.38
N ASP A 178 -9.66 -6.64 -3.31
CA ASP A 178 -10.47 -6.61 -2.09
C ASP A 178 -10.75 -8.04 -1.57
N THR A 179 -10.79 -9.02 -2.47
CA THR A 179 -11.06 -10.44 -2.16
C THR A 179 -9.81 -11.32 -2.14
N ALA A 180 -8.62 -10.72 -1.99
CA ALA A 180 -7.37 -11.47 -1.90
C ALA A 180 -7.42 -12.50 -0.76
N PRO A 181 -7.07 -13.78 -1.00
CA PRO A 181 -7.10 -14.79 0.05
C PRO A 181 -6.00 -14.53 1.09
N PHE A 182 -6.31 -14.79 2.37
CA PHE A 182 -5.32 -14.66 3.44
C PHE A 182 -4.08 -15.51 3.17
N ARG A 183 -2.92 -14.87 3.25
CA ARG A 183 -1.59 -15.45 3.04
C ARG A 183 -0.81 -15.40 4.33
N VAL A 184 -0.31 -16.56 4.77
CA VAL A 184 0.53 -16.65 5.97
C VAL A 184 1.86 -15.93 5.70
N LEU A 185 2.22 -14.98 6.56
CA LEU A 185 3.47 -14.22 6.44
C LEU A 185 4.55 -14.79 7.36
N MET A 186 5.75 -14.88 6.84
CA MET A 186 6.94 -15.38 7.54
C MET A 186 8.19 -14.76 6.91
N ASP A 187 9.34 -14.97 7.52
CA ASP A 187 10.63 -14.47 7.02
C ASP A 187 10.83 -14.77 5.53
N GLY A 188 11.33 -13.78 4.79
CA GLY A 188 11.54 -13.82 3.34
C GLY A 188 10.31 -13.47 2.49
N LYS A 189 9.10 -13.38 3.06
CA LYS A 189 7.92 -12.90 2.32
C LYS A 189 8.03 -11.40 2.03
N VAL A 190 7.46 -11.00 0.90
CA VAL A 190 7.34 -9.59 0.50
C VAL A 190 5.93 -9.30 0.01
N GLY A 191 5.49 -8.04 0.10
CA GLY A 191 4.20 -7.60 -0.40
C GLY A 191 3.58 -6.47 0.40
N SER A 192 2.44 -5.98 -0.09
CA SER A 192 1.64 -4.96 0.60
C SER A 192 1.09 -5.47 1.94
N ASP A 193 0.82 -6.77 2.04
CA ASP A 193 0.44 -7.48 3.27
C ASP A 193 1.53 -7.42 4.36
N VAL A 194 2.80 -7.56 3.95
CA VAL A 194 3.96 -7.38 4.84
C VAL A 194 4.11 -5.92 5.25
N LEU A 195 3.92 -4.99 4.32
CA LEU A 195 3.97 -3.56 4.61
C LEU A 195 2.92 -3.18 5.66
N GLU A 196 1.70 -3.70 5.50
CA GLU A 196 0.58 -3.50 6.42
C GLU A 196 0.91 -4.05 7.82
N LEU A 197 1.44 -5.27 7.91
CA LEU A 197 1.94 -5.84 9.16
C LEU A 197 2.96 -4.91 9.84
N GLN A 198 3.96 -4.43 9.09
CA GLN A 198 5.01 -3.55 9.63
C GLN A 198 4.42 -2.22 10.15
N VAL A 199 3.45 -1.65 9.43
CA VAL A 199 2.75 -0.42 9.85
C VAL A 199 1.98 -0.66 11.14
N MET A 200 1.19 -1.73 11.22
CA MET A 200 0.43 -2.07 12.42
C MET A 200 1.34 -2.33 13.63
N LEU A 201 2.41 -3.12 13.46
CA LEU A 201 3.39 -3.36 14.53
C LEU A 201 4.08 -2.05 14.96
N LYS A 202 4.35 -1.14 14.02
CA LYS A 202 4.93 0.17 14.34
C LYS A 202 3.99 1.04 15.14
N GLN A 203 2.71 1.09 14.75
CA GLN A 203 1.67 1.83 15.48
C GLN A 203 1.50 1.33 16.92
N LEU A 204 1.59 0.02 17.11
CA LEU A 204 1.53 -0.62 18.42
C LEU A 204 2.84 -0.53 19.23
N GLY A 205 3.91 0.04 18.66
CA GLY A 205 5.19 0.24 19.34
C GLY A 205 6.12 -0.98 19.37
N TYR A 206 5.88 -1.99 18.53
CA TYR A 206 6.73 -3.19 18.41
C TYR A 206 7.80 -3.09 17.32
N TYR A 207 7.61 -2.22 16.31
CA TYR A 207 8.49 -2.13 15.14
C TYR A 207 9.11 -0.74 14.97
N ASP A 208 10.41 -0.63 15.21
CA ASP A 208 11.14 0.64 15.12
C ASP A 208 11.68 0.93 13.71
N GLY A 209 11.75 -0.07 12.84
CA GLY A 209 12.23 0.07 11.46
C GLY A 209 11.34 0.91 10.56
N VAL A 210 11.81 1.17 9.34
CA VAL A 210 10.99 1.75 8.26
C VAL A 210 10.19 0.61 7.64
N PRO A 211 8.85 0.72 7.55
CA PRO A 211 8.06 -0.23 6.77
C PRO A 211 8.53 -0.22 5.31
N ASP A 212 8.87 -1.38 4.76
CA ASP A 212 9.47 -1.55 3.44
C ASP A 212 8.82 -2.68 2.62
N GLY A 213 7.84 -3.37 3.20
CA GLY A 213 7.14 -4.51 2.60
C GLY A 213 8.02 -5.76 2.48
N ARG A 214 9.14 -5.85 3.21
CA ARG A 214 10.02 -7.02 3.27
C ARG A 214 10.01 -7.62 4.66
N PHE A 215 9.60 -8.88 4.77
CA PHE A 215 9.55 -9.57 6.04
C PHE A 215 10.95 -10.09 6.34
N GLY A 216 11.72 -9.31 7.09
CA GLY A 216 13.05 -9.67 7.55
C GLY A 216 13.14 -9.87 9.05
N THR A 217 14.38 -9.92 9.55
CA THR A 217 14.70 -10.18 10.96
C THR A 217 14.01 -9.22 11.93
N ASP A 218 13.90 -7.94 11.60
CA ASP A 218 13.29 -6.96 12.52
C ASP A 218 11.76 -7.10 12.57
N THR A 219 11.12 -7.39 11.43
CA THR A 219 9.70 -7.74 11.39
C THR A 219 9.42 -9.03 12.17
N TYR A 220 10.28 -10.05 12.02
CA TYR A 220 10.20 -11.29 12.79
C TYR A 220 10.26 -11.03 14.30
N LYS A 221 11.23 -10.23 14.77
CA LYS A 221 11.37 -9.91 16.20
C LYS A 221 10.16 -9.14 16.73
N ALA A 222 9.70 -8.13 15.99
CA ALA A 222 8.54 -7.33 16.35
C ALA A 222 7.27 -8.18 16.46
N LEU A 223 6.99 -9.02 15.45
CA LEU A 223 5.85 -9.92 15.47
C LEU A 223 5.93 -10.92 16.62
N ARG A 224 7.11 -11.51 16.84
CA ARG A 224 7.30 -12.47 17.93
C ARG A 224 7.08 -11.82 19.29
N GLN A 225 7.52 -10.58 19.48
CA GLN A 225 7.28 -9.85 20.73
C GLN A 225 5.79 -9.57 20.94
N PHE A 226 5.09 -9.10 19.90
CA PHE A 226 3.64 -8.96 19.92
C PHE A 226 2.94 -10.27 20.32
N GLN A 227 3.32 -11.39 19.72
CA GLN A 227 2.75 -12.71 20.04
C GLN A 227 3.01 -13.14 21.49
N ILE A 228 4.18 -12.81 22.06
CA ILE A 228 4.48 -13.06 23.48
C ILE A 228 3.54 -12.25 24.37
N ASP A 229 3.37 -10.96 24.08
CA ASP A 229 2.59 -10.05 24.93
C ASP A 229 1.09 -10.33 24.84
N GLU A 230 0.61 -10.84 23.71
CA GLU A 230 -0.74 -11.38 23.53
C GLU A 230 -0.92 -12.81 24.07
N GLN A 231 0.12 -13.43 24.65
CA GLN A 231 0.10 -14.77 25.24
C GLN A 231 -0.33 -15.87 24.26
N ILE A 232 -0.01 -15.71 22.99
CA ILE A 232 -0.22 -16.72 21.94
C ILE A 232 1.10 -17.40 21.56
N LYS A 233 1.04 -18.37 20.65
CA LYS A 233 2.24 -19.06 20.16
C LYS A 233 3.17 -18.06 19.44
N ALA A 234 4.32 -17.80 20.04
CA ALA A 234 5.32 -16.86 19.54
C ALA A 234 6.30 -17.52 18.55
N ASP A 235 5.77 -17.98 17.42
CA ASP A 235 6.55 -18.63 16.34
C ASP A 235 7.06 -17.64 15.28
N GLY A 236 6.72 -16.35 15.38
CA GLY A 236 7.12 -15.31 14.44
C GLY A 236 6.53 -15.48 13.04
N THR A 237 5.46 -16.27 12.92
CA THR A 237 4.65 -16.44 11.71
C THR A 237 3.30 -15.76 11.90
N LEU A 238 2.86 -14.98 10.92
CA LEU A 238 1.58 -14.30 10.96
C LEU A 238 0.50 -15.18 10.32
N GLY A 239 -0.23 -15.91 11.16
CA GLY A 239 -1.46 -16.62 10.79
C GLY A 239 -2.71 -15.78 11.09
N GLU A 240 -3.88 -16.30 10.70
CA GLU A 240 -5.18 -15.61 10.85
C GLU A 240 -5.47 -15.17 12.30
N HIS A 241 -5.15 -16.03 13.27
CA HIS A 241 -5.37 -15.69 14.68
C HIS A 241 -4.50 -14.49 15.13
N SER A 242 -3.21 -14.48 14.79
CA SER A 242 -2.33 -13.35 15.09
C SER A 242 -2.78 -12.08 14.34
N TRP A 243 -3.24 -12.20 13.10
CA TRP A 243 -3.80 -11.09 12.33
C TRP A 243 -5.01 -10.46 13.03
N SER A 244 -5.99 -11.27 13.41
CA SER A 244 -7.22 -10.78 14.06
C SER A 244 -6.94 -10.03 15.37
N LEU A 245 -5.93 -10.47 16.12
CA LEU A 245 -5.51 -9.79 17.35
C LEU A 245 -4.84 -8.47 17.03
N LEU A 246 -3.97 -8.44 16.02
CA LEU A 246 -3.28 -7.24 15.57
C LEU A 246 -4.28 -6.16 15.14
N GLU A 247 -5.25 -6.50 14.30
CA GLU A 247 -6.34 -5.60 13.87
C GLU A 247 -7.13 -5.06 15.05
N LYS A 248 -7.52 -5.95 15.98
CA LYS A 248 -8.23 -5.55 17.19
C LYS A 248 -7.43 -4.55 18.01
N ARG A 249 -6.13 -4.77 18.23
CA ARG A 249 -5.27 -3.87 19.01
C ARG A 249 -5.10 -2.50 18.35
N VAL A 250 -4.95 -2.46 17.02
CA VAL A 250 -4.89 -1.20 16.28
C VAL A 250 -6.21 -0.44 16.40
N SER A 251 -7.35 -1.13 16.28
CA SER A 251 -8.69 -0.54 16.45
C SER A 251 -8.92 0.02 17.86
N ASP A 252 -8.53 -0.73 18.89
CA ASP A 252 -8.61 -0.32 20.29
C ASP A 252 -7.77 0.96 20.52
N LEU A 253 -6.52 1.00 20.01
CA LEU A 253 -5.62 2.15 20.11
C LEU A 253 -6.20 3.41 19.46
N ASN A 254 -6.78 3.27 18.27
CA ASN A 254 -7.38 4.40 17.54
C ASN A 254 -8.64 4.93 18.23
N SER A 255 -9.44 4.05 18.83
CA SER A 255 -10.64 4.43 19.58
C SER A 255 -10.30 5.23 20.84
N ASP A 256 -9.26 4.83 21.56
CA ASP A 256 -8.78 5.52 22.77
C ASP A 256 -8.23 6.92 22.49
N TYR A 257 -7.75 7.17 21.27
CA TYR A 257 -7.29 8.49 20.83
C TYR A 257 -8.44 9.45 20.51
N LEU A 258 -9.53 8.95 19.91
CA LEU A 258 -10.71 9.77 19.58
C LEU A 258 -11.53 10.20 20.80
N LEU A 259 -11.28 9.60 21.97
CA LEU A 259 -11.97 9.91 23.23
C LEU A 259 -11.18 10.88 24.15
N GLN A 260 -10.01 11.37 23.73
CA GLN A 260 -9.15 12.32 24.46
C GLN A 260 -9.22 13.73 23.88
#